data_AF-A0A1I6MJ98-F1
#
_entry.id   AF-A0A1I6MJ98-F1
#
_cell.length_a   1.000
_cell.length_b   1.000
_cell.length_c   1.000
_cell.angle_alpha   90.00
_cell.angle_beta   90.00
_cell.angle_gamma   90.00
#
_symmetry.space_group_name_H-M   'P 1'
#
loop_
_entity.id
_entity.type
_entity.pdbx_description
1 polymer ?
#
loop_
_entity_poly.entity_id
_entity_poly.type
_entity_poly.pdbx_seq_one_letter_code
_entity_poly.pdbx_strand_id
1 'polypeptide(L)'
;MDRLSIFLTLPIGAVICGAIAIVAMSLGFYNWPVIIGGLIVGYALSWPVSYYVSRRIKRNDNGFDHRRVEDVGPIPNPNAREV
;
A
#
# COMPACT_ATOMS: atom_id res chain seq x y z
N MET A 1 10.35 -0.65 4.65
CA MET A 1 9.68 -0.75 3.32
C MET A 1 10.67 -1.26 2.30
N ASP A 2 10.27 -2.21 1.48
CA ASP A 2 11.08 -2.69 0.34
C ASP A 2 10.93 -1.74 -0.85
N ARG A 3 11.91 -1.65 -1.75
CA ARG A 3 11.81 -0.83 -2.98
C ARG A 3 10.55 -1.14 -3.79
N LEU A 4 10.16 -2.41 -3.83
CA LEU A 4 8.92 -2.87 -4.44
C LEU A 4 7.67 -2.17 -3.85
N SER A 5 7.61 -1.99 -2.53
CA SER A 5 6.48 -1.32 -1.86
C SER A 5 6.33 0.16 -2.25
N ILE A 6 7.41 0.85 -2.65
CA ILE A 6 7.35 2.25 -3.12
C ILE A 6 6.71 2.32 -4.51
N PHE A 7 6.98 1.35 -5.39
CA PHE A 7 6.29 1.28 -6.68
C PHE A 7 4.84 0.87 -6.54
N LEU A 8 4.52 0.06 -5.52
CA LEU A 8 3.16 -0.41 -5.23
C LEU A 8 2.28 0.63 -4.52
N THR A 9 2.82 1.63 -3.82
CA THR A 9 1.99 2.66 -3.15
C THR A 9 1.17 3.48 -4.14
N LEU A 10 1.68 3.77 -5.34
CA LEU A 10 0.95 4.53 -6.36
C LEU A 10 -0.30 3.79 -6.88
N PRO A 11 -0.21 2.55 -7.42
CA PRO A 11 -1.38 1.81 -7.87
C PRO A 11 -2.30 1.41 -6.71
N ILE A 12 -1.75 1.03 -5.54
CA ILE A 12 -2.57 0.68 -4.36
C ILE A 12 -3.32 1.91 -3.85
N GLY A 13 -2.65 3.07 -3.77
CA GLY A 13 -3.29 4.33 -3.38
C GLY A 13 -4.43 4.71 -4.33
N ALA A 14 -4.21 4.60 -5.64
CA ALA A 14 -5.26 4.89 -6.64
C ALA A 14 -6.47 3.94 -6.49
N VAL A 15 -6.21 2.63 -6.29
CA VAL A 15 -7.28 1.63 -6.11
C VAL A 15 -8.05 1.86 -4.81
N ILE A 16 -7.36 2.14 -3.69
CA ILE A 16 -8.02 2.40 -2.40
C ILE A 16 -8.87 3.68 -2.48
N CYS A 17 -8.31 4.77 -2.99
CA CYS A 17 -9.04 6.02 -3.16
C CYS A 17 -10.27 5.84 -4.07
N GLY A 18 -10.11 5.13 -5.19
CA GLY A 18 -11.20 4.79 -6.09
C GLY A 18 -12.27 3.93 -5.43
N ALA A 19 -11.88 2.90 -4.68
CA ALA A 19 -12.81 2.03 -3.96
C ALA A 19 -13.61 2.80 -2.90
N ILE A 20 -12.96 3.67 -2.13
CA ILE A 20 -13.64 4.52 -1.14
C ILE A 20 -14.62 5.48 -1.83
N ALA A 21 -14.21 6.10 -2.95
CA ALA A 21 -15.09 6.99 -3.71
C ALA A 21 -16.31 6.25 -4.27
N ILE A 22 -16.12 5.06 -4.84
CA ILE A 22 -17.20 4.21 -5.35
C ILE A 22 -18.17 3.87 -4.22
N VAL A 23 -17.67 3.39 -3.08
CA VAL A 23 -18.52 3.06 -1.91
C VAL A 23 -19.28 4.27 -1.41
N ALA A 24 -18.63 5.44 -1.29
CA ALA A 24 -19.28 6.67 -0.85
C ALA A 24 -20.42 7.07 -1.80
N MET A 25 -20.16 7.05 -3.12
CA MET A 25 -21.18 7.39 -4.13
C MET A 25 -22.29 6.34 -4.20
N SER A 26 -21.98 5.04 -4.05
CA SER A 26 -22.98 3.97 -3.99
C SER A 26 -23.91 4.09 -2.77
N LEU A 27 -23.44 4.67 -1.68
CA LEU A 27 -24.25 5.00 -0.50
C LEU A 27 -25.04 6.32 -0.65
N GLY A 28 -24.95 6.98 -1.81
CA GLY A 28 -25.64 8.25 -2.09
C GLY A 28 -24.92 9.49 -1.57
N PHE A 29 -23.68 9.37 -1.10
CA PHE A 29 -22.90 10.52 -0.66
C PHE A 29 -22.22 11.20 -1.85
N TYR A 30 -22.79 12.32 -2.29
CA TYR A 30 -22.24 13.17 -3.35
C TYR A 30 -21.57 14.45 -2.82
N ASN A 31 -21.44 14.57 -1.50
CA ASN A 31 -20.89 15.75 -0.87
C ASN A 31 -19.37 15.80 -1.06
N TRP A 32 -18.85 16.94 -1.53
CA TRP A 32 -17.41 17.17 -1.74
C TRP A 32 -16.52 16.87 -0.50
N PRO A 33 -16.95 17.08 0.76
CA PRO A 33 -16.12 16.74 1.92
C PRO A 33 -15.93 15.23 2.09
N VAL A 34 -16.89 14.41 1.64
CA VAL A 34 -16.77 12.94 1.70
C VAL A 34 -15.71 12.45 0.73
N ILE A 35 -15.64 13.06 -0.45
CA ILE A 35 -14.61 12.76 -1.45
C ILE A 35 -13.22 13.14 -0.92
N ILE A 36 -13.07 14.35 -0.36
CA ILE A 36 -11.80 14.80 0.21
C ILE A 36 -11.40 13.96 1.43
N GLY A 37 -12.33 13.68 2.34
CA GLY A 37 -12.11 12.83 3.49
C GLY A 37 -11.69 11.42 3.06
N GLY A 38 -12.35 10.85 2.06
CA GLY A 38 -11.99 9.56 1.48
C GLY A 38 -10.60 9.55 0.83
N LEU A 39 -10.20 10.65 0.20
CA LEU A 39 -8.88 10.78 -0.42
C LEU A 39 -7.77 10.86 0.63
N ILE A 40 -8.00 11.60 1.73
CA ILE A 40 -7.06 11.66 2.86
C ILE A 40 -6.93 10.29 3.53
N VAL A 41 -8.06 9.62 3.78
CA VAL A 41 -8.07 8.27 4.37
C VAL A 41 -7.40 7.26 3.44
N GLY A 42 -7.68 7.29 2.14
CA GLY A 42 -7.07 6.41 1.16
C GLY A 42 -5.57 6.63 1.03
N TYR A 43 -5.12 7.89 1.07
CA TYR A 43 -3.69 8.21 1.09
C TYR A 43 -2.99 7.67 2.34
N ALA A 44 -3.58 7.90 3.52
CA ALA A 44 -3.05 7.40 4.78
C ALA A 44 -3.00 5.86 4.82
N LEU A 45 -3.98 5.18 4.22
CA LEU A 45 -4.04 3.72 4.14
C LEU A 45 -3.13 3.13 3.05
N SER A 46 -2.72 3.91 2.06
CA SER A 46 -1.87 3.40 0.97
C SER A 46 -0.54 2.84 1.48
N TRP A 47 0.04 3.47 2.51
CA TRP A 47 1.31 3.07 3.10
C TRP A 47 1.23 1.71 3.82
N PRO A 48 0.36 1.51 4.84
CA PRO A 48 0.27 0.21 5.52
C PRO A 48 -0.18 -0.91 4.57
N VAL A 49 -1.08 -0.61 3.61
CA VAL A 49 -1.55 -1.63 2.65
C VAL A 49 -0.43 -2.03 1.70
N SER A 50 0.34 -1.08 1.16
CA SER A 50 1.47 -1.40 0.28
C SER A 50 2.54 -2.24 0.99
N TYR A 51 2.84 -1.91 2.25
CA TYR A 51 3.76 -2.72 3.06
C TYR A 51 3.25 -4.15 3.26
N TYR A 52 1.96 -4.31 3.59
CA TYR A 52 1.35 -5.63 3.77
C TYR A 52 1.35 -6.45 2.46
N VAL A 53 0.99 -5.83 1.34
CA VAL A 53 0.97 -6.48 0.03
C VAL A 53 2.38 -6.91 -0.40
N SER A 54 3.41 -6.06 -0.19
CA SER A 54 4.81 -6.43 -0.43
C SER A 54 5.20 -7.69 0.33
N ARG A 55 4.86 -7.75 1.63
CA ARG A 55 5.18 -8.89 2.48
C ARG A 55 4.41 -10.16 2.08
N ARG A 56 3.17 -10.02 1.61
CA ARG A 56 2.37 -11.13 1.08
C ARG A 56 2.92 -11.68 -0.23
N ILE A 57 3.35 -10.81 -1.14
CA ILE A 57 3.98 -11.21 -2.41
C ILE A 57 5.25 -12.00 -2.11
N LYS A 58 6.14 -11.45 -1.27
CA LYS A 58 7.40 -12.11 -0.89
C LYS A 58 7.19 -13.46 -0.20
N ARG A 59 6.16 -13.60 0.63
CA ARG A 59 5.83 -14.87 1.30
C ARG A 59 5.25 -15.94 0.36
N ASN A 60 4.63 -15.53 -0.74
CA ASN A 60 4.01 -16.43 -1.71
C ASN A 60 4.95 -16.78 -2.88
N ASP A 61 6.14 -16.19 -2.94
CA ASP A 61 7.12 -16.46 -3.98
C ASP A 61 8.02 -17.65 -3.60
N ASN A 62 7.81 -18.78 -4.30
CA ASN A 62 8.58 -20.02 -4.09
C ASN A 62 10.06 -19.89 -4.51
N GLY A 63 10.41 -18.87 -5.31
CA GLY A 63 11.80 -18.58 -5.68
C GLY A 63 12.54 -17.69 -4.67
N PHE A 64 11.84 -17.22 -3.64
CA PHE A 64 12.36 -16.24 -2.69
C PHE A 64 13.13 -16.94 -1.55
N ASP A 65 14.38 -16.55 -1.31
CA ASP A 65 15.18 -17.08 -0.20
C ASP A 65 14.77 -16.45 1.13
N HIS A 66 13.89 -17.14 1.85
CA HIS A 66 13.27 -16.69 3.09
C HIS A 66 14.26 -16.54 4.27
N ARG A 67 15.52 -17.01 4.13
CA ARG A 67 16.56 -16.89 5.18
C ARG A 67 17.28 -15.54 5.18
N ARG A 68 17.01 -14.68 4.20
CA ARG A 68 17.71 -13.38 4.00
C ARG A 68 16.91 -12.15 4.47
N VAL A 69 15.80 -12.36 5.17
CA VAL A 69 14.76 -11.32 5.43
C VAL A 69 15.00 -10.52 6.72
N GLU A 70 16.11 -10.73 7.43
CA GLU A 70 16.28 -10.23 8.80
C GLU A 70 16.37 -8.70 8.95
N ASP A 71 16.49 -7.90 7.88
CA ASP A 71 16.96 -6.51 8.02
C ASP A 71 16.16 -5.41 7.28
N VAL A 72 14.83 -5.54 7.19
CA VAL A 72 13.97 -4.49 6.59
C VAL A 72 12.86 -4.00 7.54
N GLY A 73 13.18 -2.93 8.28
CA GLY A 73 12.24 -2.20 9.12
C GLY A 73 11.11 -1.49 8.35
N PRO A 74 10.18 -0.82 9.05
CA PRO A 74 9.05 -0.12 8.44
C PRO A 74 9.48 1.04 7.54
N ILE A 75 10.59 1.71 7.87
CA ILE A 75 11.19 2.79 7.08
C ILE A 75 12.02 2.19 5.93
N PRO A 76 11.98 2.75 4.70
CA PRO A 76 12.88 2.32 3.64
C PRO A 76 14.32 2.57 4.08
N ASN A 77 15.14 1.52 4.17
CA ASN A 77 16.58 1.67 4.39
C ASN A 77 17.26 1.74 3.01
N PRO A 78 17.79 2.90 2.58
CA PRO A 78 18.42 3.05 1.27
C PRO A 78 19.68 2.18 1.11
N ASN A 79 20.30 1.79 2.23
CA ASN A 79 21.51 0.98 2.30
C ASN A 79 21.22 -0.51 2.51
N ALA A 80 19.96 -0.90 2.74
CA ALA A 80 19.59 -2.31 2.79
C ALA A 80 19.64 -2.89 1.38
N ARG A 81 20.40 -3.99 1.22
CA ARG A 81 20.56 -4.69 -0.05
C ARG A 81 19.22 -5.28 -0.47
N GLU A 82 18.86 -5.14 -1.74
CA GLU A 82 17.62 -5.68 -2.29
C GLU A 82 17.50 -7.17 -1.97
N VAL A 83 16.54 -7.50 -1.11
CA VAL A 83 16.09 -8.87 -0.83
C VAL A 83 14.71 -9.06 -1.39
#